data_AF-A0A0B2W096-F1
#
_entry.id   AF-A0A0B2W096-F1
#
_cell.length_a   1.000
_cell.length_b   1.000
_cell.length_c   1.000
_cell.angle_alpha   90.00
_cell.angle_beta   90.00
_cell.angle_gamma   90.00
#
_symmetry.space_group_name_H-M   'P 1'
#
loop_
_entity.id
_entity.type
_entity.pdbx_description
1 polymer ?
#
loop_
_entity_poly.entity_id
_entity_poly.type
_entity_poly.pdbx_seq_one_letter_code
_entity_poly.pdbx_strand_id
1 'polypeptide(L)'
;GKHYATGGFKEGDVLGCLISLPLCPADRDYDFSAVSEIPPSTSYLPPSHKDLPLINFKHHYFYEEKDDVQEATKNLRPLVGSYIRFFLNGQDCGVAFRDLYAGFYFPAVSLYQNATVRCTFGPRFRFAPPKGAKPMCERVEELYVEQTLSDIIFLVENEKRLAEETAAYLSS
;
A
#
# COMPACT_ATOMS: atom_id res chain seq x y z
N GLY A 1 16.50 1.82 -19.14
CA GLY A 1 15.03 1.81 -18.98
C GLY A 1 14.41 1.15 -20.19
N LYS A 2 13.26 0.49 -20.04
CA LYS A 2 12.50 -0.09 -21.15
C LYS A 2 11.54 0.96 -21.71
N HIS A 3 11.41 1.05 -23.03
CA HIS A 3 10.52 2.00 -23.69
C HIS A 3 9.11 1.40 -23.81
N TYR A 4 8.11 2.13 -23.31
CA TYR A 4 6.71 1.69 -23.30
C TYR A 4 5.78 2.54 -24.18
N ALA A 5 6.22 3.75 -24.55
CA ALA A 5 5.52 4.60 -25.51
C ALA A 5 6.40 4.76 -26.75
N THR A 6 5.79 4.68 -27.94
CA THR A 6 6.46 4.85 -29.23
C THR A 6 6.90 6.30 -29.48
N GLY A 7 6.19 7.27 -28.89
CA GLY A 7 6.60 8.67 -28.79
C GLY A 7 7.07 9.01 -27.37
N GLY A 8 8.00 9.95 -27.24
CA GLY A 8 8.38 10.50 -25.94
C GLY A 8 7.20 11.20 -25.25
N PHE A 9 7.31 11.40 -23.94
CA PHE A 9 6.35 12.17 -23.17
C PHE A 9 6.56 13.67 -23.37
N LYS A 10 5.46 14.44 -23.37
CA LYS A 10 5.49 15.90 -23.50
C LYS A 10 4.56 16.58 -22.51
N GLU A 11 4.71 17.90 -22.41
CA GLU A 11 3.81 18.73 -21.61
C GLU A 11 2.35 18.54 -22.07
N GLY A 12 1.45 18.41 -21.10
CA GLY A 12 0.02 18.21 -21.32
C GLY A 12 -0.41 16.74 -21.40
N ASP A 13 0.53 15.80 -21.52
CA ASP A 13 0.22 14.37 -21.48
C ASP A 13 -0.39 13.97 -20.14
N VAL A 14 -1.36 13.05 -20.19
CA VAL A 14 -1.97 12.45 -19.02
C VAL A 14 -1.58 10.99 -18.93
N LEU A 15 -0.85 10.67 -17.87
CA LEU A 15 -0.40 9.32 -17.58
C LEU A 15 -1.39 8.63 -16.67
N GLY A 16 -1.88 7.46 -17.09
CA GLY A 16 -2.61 6.53 -16.25
C GLY A 16 -1.67 5.45 -15.72
N CYS A 17 -1.84 5.06 -14.46
CA CYS A 17 -1.12 3.94 -13.86
C CYS A 17 -2.16 3.00 -13.23
N LEU A 18 -2.15 1.74 -13.66
CA LEU A 18 -2.93 0.67 -13.06
C LEU A 18 -1.97 -0.32 -12.43
N ILE A 19 -2.15 -0.56 -11.14
CA ILE A 19 -1.58 -1.71 -10.45
C ILE A 19 -2.70 -2.74 -10.24
N SER A 20 -2.40 -4.01 -10.51
CA SER A 20 -3.28 -5.13 -10.25
C SER A 20 -2.54 -6.12 -9.37
N LEU A 21 -3.13 -6.40 -8.21
CA LEU A 21 -2.64 -7.36 -7.23
C LEU A 21 -3.69 -8.48 -7.12
N PRO A 22 -3.27 -9.74 -6.94
CA PRO A 22 -4.17 -10.82 -6.56
C PRO A 22 -4.97 -10.48 -5.30
N LEU A 23 -6.21 -10.99 -5.23
CA LEU A 23 -7.07 -10.81 -4.06
C LEU A 23 -6.43 -11.43 -2.81
N CYS A 24 -6.64 -10.78 -1.69
CA CYS A 24 -6.25 -11.22 -0.35
C CYS A 24 -7.48 -11.30 0.56
N PRO A 25 -7.39 -11.90 1.76
CA PRO A 25 -8.54 -12.04 2.66
C PRO A 25 -9.21 -10.73 3.10
N ALA A 26 -8.54 -9.57 2.95
CA ALA A 26 -9.16 -8.27 3.19
C ALA A 26 -10.14 -7.85 2.07
N ASP A 27 -10.03 -8.46 0.88
CA ASP A 27 -10.89 -8.14 -0.25
C ASP A 27 -12.27 -8.80 -0.13
N ARG A 28 -13.32 -8.04 -0.44
CA ARG A 28 -14.71 -8.50 -0.41
C ARG A 28 -14.97 -9.76 -1.24
N ASP A 29 -14.32 -9.86 -2.40
CA ASP A 29 -14.56 -10.93 -3.38
C ASP A 29 -13.57 -12.10 -3.22
N TYR A 30 -12.84 -12.16 -2.10
CA TYR A 30 -11.92 -13.25 -1.82
C TYR A 30 -12.66 -14.57 -1.58
N ASP A 31 -12.29 -15.61 -2.33
CA ASP A 31 -12.89 -16.94 -2.21
C ASP A 31 -12.20 -17.77 -1.12
N PHE A 32 -12.78 -17.73 0.08
CA PHE A 32 -12.31 -18.54 1.22
C PHE A 32 -12.45 -20.05 1.01
N SER A 33 -13.28 -20.51 0.05
CA SER A 33 -13.45 -21.94 -0.23
C SER A 33 -12.35 -22.52 -1.10
N ALA A 34 -11.63 -21.67 -1.83
CA ALA A 34 -10.56 -22.06 -2.76
C ALA A 34 -9.19 -22.22 -2.09
N VAL A 35 -9.05 -21.87 -0.80
CA VAL A 35 -7.79 -21.93 -0.06
C VAL A 35 -7.81 -22.98 1.03
N SER A 36 -6.72 -23.76 1.13
CA SER A 36 -6.55 -24.78 2.16
C SER A 36 -6.21 -24.19 3.53
N GLU A 37 -5.54 -23.05 3.56
CA GLU A 37 -5.13 -22.33 4.76
C GLU A 37 -5.29 -20.82 4.54
N ILE A 38 -5.76 -20.12 5.57
CA ILE A 38 -5.89 -18.65 5.54
C ILE A 38 -4.50 -18.08 5.87
N PRO A 39 -3.96 -17.16 5.04
CA PRO A 39 -2.67 -16.54 5.35
C PRO A 39 -2.75 -15.73 6.65
N PRO A 40 -1.62 -15.47 7.32
CA PRO A 40 -1.63 -14.66 8.53
C PRO A 40 -2.09 -13.23 8.24
N SER A 41 -2.81 -12.61 9.18
CA SER A 41 -3.31 -11.24 9.04
C SER A 41 -2.22 -10.22 8.70
N THR A 42 -1.01 -10.41 9.23
CA THR A 42 0.17 -9.58 8.94
C THR A 42 0.60 -9.57 7.48
N SER A 43 0.13 -10.50 6.64
CA SER A 43 0.46 -10.52 5.22
C SER A 43 -0.48 -9.66 4.37
N TYR A 44 -1.62 -9.21 4.91
CA TYR A 44 -2.64 -8.47 4.14
C TYR A 44 -3.28 -7.30 4.88
N LEU A 45 -3.16 -7.22 6.21
CA LEU A 45 -3.51 -6.04 7.00
C LEU A 45 -2.29 -5.14 7.23
N PRO A 46 -2.46 -3.82 7.33
CA PRO A 46 -1.37 -2.90 7.63
C PRO A 46 -0.81 -3.15 9.04
N PRO A 47 0.46 -2.81 9.30
CA PRO A 47 1.02 -2.86 10.65
C PRO A 47 0.28 -1.94 11.63
N SER A 48 0.13 -2.39 12.88
CA SER A 48 -0.60 -1.63 13.91
C SER A 48 0.19 -0.43 14.45
N HIS A 49 1.53 -0.50 14.43
CA HIS A 49 2.44 0.52 14.99
C HIS A 49 2.29 0.81 16.48
N LYS A 50 1.44 0.08 17.22
CA LYS A 50 1.21 0.29 18.67
C LYS A 50 2.33 -0.24 19.56
N ASP A 51 3.26 -0.99 18.98
CA ASP A 51 4.52 -1.40 19.57
C ASP A 51 5.65 -0.37 19.37
N LEU A 52 5.44 0.64 18.50
CA LEU A 52 6.48 1.61 18.20
C LEU A 52 6.67 2.64 19.32
N PRO A 53 7.91 3.12 19.53
CA PRO A 53 8.18 4.21 20.47
C PRO A 53 7.40 5.48 20.12
N LEU A 54 6.74 6.07 21.13
CA LEU A 54 6.08 7.37 21.01
C LEU A 54 7.05 8.49 21.38
N ILE A 55 7.33 9.39 20.44
CA ILE A 55 8.23 10.54 20.63
C ILE A 55 7.44 11.85 20.62
N ASN A 56 7.90 12.84 21.39
CA ASN A 56 7.37 14.20 21.36
C ASN A 56 8.33 15.11 20.58
N PHE A 57 7.87 15.67 19.47
CA PHE A 57 8.61 16.62 18.66
C PHE A 57 7.76 17.86 18.39
N LYS A 58 8.26 19.04 18.79
CA LYS A 58 7.56 20.33 18.64
C LYS A 58 6.11 20.30 19.16
N HIS A 59 5.89 19.74 20.36
CA HIS A 59 4.58 19.61 21.01
C HIS A 59 3.57 18.70 20.28
N HIS A 60 4.04 17.84 19.36
CA HIS A 60 3.25 16.83 18.69
C HIS A 60 3.84 15.45 18.95
N TYR A 61 2.98 14.43 19.05
CA TYR A 61 3.40 13.06 19.27
C TYR A 61 3.46 12.27 17.96
N PHE A 62 4.53 11.50 17.78
CA PHE A 62 4.76 10.67 16.59
C PHE A 62 5.22 9.27 17.02
N TYR A 63 4.88 8.26 16.22
CA TYR A 63 5.50 6.94 16.33
C TYR A 63 6.81 6.93 15.53
N GLU A 64 7.88 6.41 16.12
CA GLU A 64 9.15 6.21 15.42
C GLU A 64 9.25 4.77 14.89
N GLU A 65 9.31 4.63 13.57
CA GLU A 65 9.54 3.36 12.88
C GLU A 65 10.97 3.29 12.35
N LYS A 66 11.57 2.09 12.37
CA LYS A 66 12.90 1.84 11.80
C LYS A 66 12.79 0.81 10.69
N ASP A 67 13.05 1.24 9.46
CA ASP A 67 13.08 0.35 8.31
C ASP A 67 14.36 -0.50 8.30
N ASP A 68 14.23 -1.83 8.32
CA ASP A 68 15.33 -2.73 7.96
C ASP A 68 15.24 -3.11 6.48
N VAL A 69 15.88 -2.29 5.65
CA VAL A 69 15.94 -2.48 4.18
C VAL A 69 16.61 -3.81 3.81
N GLN A 70 17.58 -4.30 4.61
CA GLN A 70 18.29 -5.53 4.30
C GLN A 70 17.41 -6.75 4.54
N GLU A 71 16.71 -6.78 5.66
CA GLU A 71 15.75 -7.84 5.98
C GLU A 71 14.60 -7.84 4.97
N ALA A 72 14.03 -6.67 4.68
CA ALA A 72 12.97 -6.53 3.68
C ALA A 72 13.41 -7.10 2.31
N THR A 73 14.64 -6.81 1.88
CA THR A 73 15.19 -7.32 0.61
C THR A 73 15.35 -8.84 0.61
N LYS A 74 15.76 -9.44 1.74
CA LYS A 74 15.91 -10.91 1.86
C LYS A 74 14.56 -11.65 1.80
N ASN A 75 13.50 -11.00 2.25
CA ASN A 75 12.15 -11.58 2.34
C ASN A 75 11.28 -11.31 1.11
N LEU A 76 11.81 -10.70 0.04
CA LEU A 76 11.06 -10.43 -1.19
C LEU A 76 10.63 -11.72 -1.88
N ARG A 77 9.32 -11.88 -2.06
CA ARG A 77 8.71 -13.02 -2.76
C ARG A 77 7.86 -12.51 -3.90
N PRO A 78 8.02 -13.01 -5.14
CA PRO A 78 7.14 -12.65 -6.24
C PRO A 78 5.68 -13.02 -5.94
N LEU A 79 4.79 -12.07 -6.18
CA LEU A 79 3.34 -12.21 -6.11
C LEU A 79 2.83 -12.52 -7.52
N VAL A 80 2.78 -13.81 -7.86
CA VAL A 80 2.47 -14.28 -9.21
C VAL A 80 1.10 -13.80 -9.67
N GLY A 81 1.02 -13.33 -10.91
CA GLY A 81 -0.22 -12.81 -11.50
C GLY A 81 -0.46 -11.32 -11.24
N SER A 82 0.37 -10.67 -10.41
CA SER A 82 0.35 -9.22 -10.27
C SER A 82 0.99 -8.52 -11.47
N TYR A 83 0.57 -7.28 -11.76
CA TYR A 83 1.18 -6.47 -12.79
C TYR A 83 0.96 -4.96 -12.62
N ILE A 84 1.82 -4.18 -13.27
CA ILE A 84 1.64 -2.73 -13.47
C ILE A 84 1.52 -2.44 -14.96
N ARG A 85 0.52 -1.63 -15.33
CA ARG A 85 0.24 -1.19 -16.70
C ARG A 85 0.14 0.34 -16.75
N PHE A 86 0.71 0.93 -17.79
CA PHE A 86 0.66 2.38 -18.01
C PHE A 86 -0.24 2.74 -19.19
N PHE A 87 -0.78 3.94 -19.13
CA PHE A 87 -1.61 4.53 -20.17
C PHE A 87 -1.09 5.91 -20.53
N LEU A 88 -1.08 6.24 -21.81
CA LEU A 88 -0.76 7.58 -22.31
C LEU A 88 -2.01 8.17 -22.97
N ASN A 89 -2.55 9.23 -22.39
CA ASN A 89 -3.76 9.90 -22.89
C ASN A 89 -4.93 8.91 -23.12
N GLY A 90 -5.08 7.95 -22.20
CA GLY A 90 -6.10 6.90 -22.26
C GLY A 90 -5.76 5.69 -23.13
N GLN A 91 -4.66 5.73 -23.90
CA GLN A 91 -4.22 4.59 -24.71
C GLN A 91 -3.34 3.64 -23.89
N ASP A 92 -3.60 2.34 -23.97
CA ASP A 92 -2.85 1.31 -23.25
C ASP A 92 -1.43 1.14 -23.82
N CYS A 93 -0.41 1.34 -22.98
CA CYS A 93 1.00 1.15 -23.32
C CYS A 93 1.51 -0.27 -23.04
N GLY A 94 0.64 -1.14 -22.53
CA GLY A 94 0.95 -2.51 -22.14
C GLY A 94 1.51 -2.66 -20.72
N VAL A 95 1.80 -3.90 -20.38
CA VAL A 95 2.30 -4.28 -19.05
C VAL A 95 3.78 -3.91 -18.91
N ALA A 96 4.08 -3.06 -17.91
CA ALA A 96 5.43 -2.64 -17.59
C ALA A 96 6.15 -3.61 -16.65
N PHE A 97 5.44 -4.13 -15.67
CA PHE A 97 5.98 -5.05 -14.68
C PHE A 97 5.00 -6.20 -14.48
N ARG A 98 5.52 -7.41 -14.27
CA ARG A 98 4.77 -8.63 -13.94
C ARG A 98 5.40 -9.25 -12.70
N ASP A 99 4.59 -9.98 -11.95
CA ASP A 99 5.03 -10.75 -10.78
C ASP A 99 5.82 -9.88 -9.80
N LEU A 100 5.20 -8.74 -9.43
CA LEU A 100 5.71 -7.78 -8.43
C LEU A 100 6.04 -8.51 -7.14
N TYR A 101 6.93 -7.98 -6.32
CA TYR A 101 7.14 -8.55 -4.99
C TYR A 101 5.90 -8.34 -4.10
N ALA A 102 5.58 -9.31 -3.25
CA ALA A 102 4.51 -9.18 -2.28
C ALA A 102 4.83 -8.05 -1.30
N GLY A 103 3.82 -7.23 -0.99
CA GLY A 103 3.94 -6.10 -0.06
C GLY A 103 2.94 -4.99 -0.37
N PHE A 104 3.04 -3.91 0.41
CA PHE A 104 2.21 -2.72 0.27
C PHE A 104 2.83 -1.74 -0.73
N TYR A 105 2.05 -1.33 -1.73
CA TYR A 105 2.49 -0.41 -2.77
C TYR A 105 1.80 0.95 -2.64
N PHE A 106 2.60 2.00 -2.70
CA PHE A 106 2.12 3.39 -2.66
C PHE A 106 2.44 4.08 -3.99
N PRO A 107 1.51 4.87 -4.55
CA PRO A 107 1.79 5.64 -5.75
C PRO A 107 2.86 6.70 -5.43
N ALA A 108 3.95 6.68 -6.19
CA ALA A 108 5.08 7.59 -6.01
C ALA A 108 5.33 8.43 -7.27
N VAL A 109 5.74 9.67 -7.06
CA VAL A 109 6.17 10.59 -8.12
C VAL A 109 7.54 11.14 -7.75
N SER A 110 8.50 11.04 -8.68
CA SER A 110 9.79 11.70 -8.56
C SER A 110 9.82 12.90 -9.51
N LEU A 111 10.28 14.05 -9.01
CA LEU A 111 10.37 15.31 -9.75
C LEU A 111 11.84 15.68 -9.97
N TYR A 112 12.12 16.24 -11.15
CA TYR A 112 13.45 16.73 -11.50
C TYR A 112 13.38 18.19 -11.94
N GLN A 113 14.23 19.04 -11.36
CA GLN A 113 14.25 20.50 -11.60
C GLN A 113 12.87 21.14 -11.39
N ASN A 114 12.41 21.95 -12.35
CA ASN A 114 11.17 22.73 -12.26
C ASN A 114 9.94 21.93 -12.73
N ALA A 115 9.99 20.60 -12.70
CA ALA A 115 8.87 19.76 -13.09
C ALA A 115 7.67 19.97 -12.16
N THR A 116 6.50 20.22 -12.76
CA THR A 116 5.23 20.32 -12.06
C THR A 116 4.28 19.25 -12.57
N VAL A 117 3.71 18.47 -11.66
CA VAL A 117 2.69 17.48 -12.01
C VAL A 117 1.45 17.68 -11.15
N ARG A 118 0.31 17.23 -11.68
CA ARG A 118 -0.94 17.18 -10.92
C ARG A 118 -1.42 15.73 -10.87
N CYS A 119 -1.49 15.17 -9.67
CA CYS A 119 -2.06 13.84 -9.45
C CYS A 119 -3.60 13.92 -9.39
N THR A 120 -4.28 12.88 -9.86
CA THR A 120 -5.73 12.73 -9.73
C THR A 120 -5.99 11.31 -9.23
N PHE A 121 -6.45 11.19 -7.99
CA PHE A 121 -6.69 9.90 -7.32
C PHE A 121 -8.11 9.36 -7.55
N GLY A 122 -8.93 10.06 -8.34
CA GLY A 122 -10.33 9.74 -8.58
C GLY A 122 -11.29 10.62 -7.75
N PRO A 123 -12.61 10.38 -7.87
CA PRO A 123 -13.25 9.40 -8.74
C PRO A 123 -13.36 9.86 -10.21
N ARG A 124 -13.13 11.16 -10.47
CA ARG A 124 -13.25 11.75 -11.81
C ARG A 124 -11.92 11.75 -12.55
N PHE A 125 -11.78 10.87 -13.53
CA PHE A 125 -10.61 10.80 -14.40
C PHE A 125 -10.86 11.51 -15.73
N ARG A 126 -9.80 12.05 -16.34
CA ARG A 126 -9.88 12.60 -17.71
C ARG A 126 -10.15 11.50 -18.74
N PHE A 127 -9.58 10.32 -18.53
CA PHE A 127 -9.81 9.12 -19.32
C PHE A 127 -10.35 8.03 -18.40
N ALA A 128 -11.40 7.33 -18.82
CA ALA A 128 -12.02 6.31 -17.98
C ALA A 128 -11.03 5.17 -17.67
N PRO A 129 -10.95 4.71 -16.41
CA PRO A 129 -10.12 3.57 -16.06
C PRO A 129 -10.67 2.27 -16.67
N PRO A 130 -9.84 1.22 -16.79
CA PRO A 130 -10.29 -0.10 -17.23
C PRO A 130 -11.41 -0.66 -16.34
N LYS A 131 -12.27 -1.50 -16.92
CA LYS A 131 -13.38 -2.13 -16.18
C LYS A 131 -12.85 -2.93 -14.99
N GLY A 132 -13.46 -2.72 -13.82
CA GLY A 132 -13.08 -3.39 -12.56
C GLY A 132 -11.94 -2.71 -11.79
N ALA A 133 -11.29 -1.69 -12.34
CA ALA A 133 -10.31 -0.91 -11.60
C ALA A 133 -11.01 0.06 -10.63
N LYS A 134 -10.54 0.08 -9.38
CA LYS A 134 -10.97 1.05 -8.36
C LYS A 134 -10.09 2.31 -8.37
N PRO A 135 -10.65 3.50 -8.15
CA PRO A 135 -9.87 4.71 -7.93
C PRO A 135 -9.13 4.66 -6.58
N MET A 136 -7.98 5.33 -6.51
CA MET A 136 -7.19 5.41 -5.28
C MET A 136 -7.94 6.12 -4.13
N CYS A 137 -8.88 7.01 -4.43
CA CYS A 137 -9.68 7.67 -3.39
C CYS A 137 -10.55 6.70 -2.58
N GLU A 138 -11.00 5.58 -3.15
CA GLU A 138 -11.78 4.55 -2.43
C GLU A 138 -10.91 3.79 -1.42
N ARG A 139 -9.61 3.64 -1.70
CA ARG A 139 -8.68 2.91 -0.83
C ARG A 139 -8.51 3.54 0.56
N VAL A 140 -8.79 4.84 0.69
CA VAL A 140 -8.63 5.57 1.96
C VAL A 140 -9.57 5.02 3.04
N GLU A 141 -10.83 4.76 2.69
CA GLU A 141 -11.81 4.24 3.64
C GLU A 141 -11.52 2.79 4.01
N GLU A 142 -11.19 1.96 3.02
CA GLU A 142 -10.77 0.56 3.24
C GLU A 142 -9.56 0.49 4.19
N LEU A 143 -8.57 1.36 3.99
CA LEU A 143 -7.38 1.42 4.83
C LEU A 143 -7.69 1.81 6.29
N TYR A 144 -8.64 2.73 6.54
CA TYR A 144 -9.03 3.08 7.91
C TYR A 144 -9.65 1.91 8.65
N VAL A 145 -10.49 1.12 7.96
CA VAL A 145 -11.09 -0.08 8.54
C VAL A 145 -10.00 -1.12 8.84
N GLU A 146 -9.13 -1.39 7.87
CA GLU A 146 -8.03 -2.34 8.04
C GLU A 146 -7.08 -1.95 9.16
N GLN A 147 -6.69 -0.67 9.26
CA GLN A 147 -5.85 -0.17 10.34
C GLN A 147 -6.52 -0.34 11.71
N THR A 148 -7.83 -0.07 11.80
CA THR A 148 -8.59 -0.26 13.05
C THR A 148 -8.58 -1.73 13.46
N LEU A 149 -8.74 -2.65 12.51
CA LEU A 149 -8.68 -4.08 12.77
C LEU A 149 -7.28 -4.52 13.22
N SER A 150 -6.22 -4.02 12.57
CA SER A 150 -4.84 -4.28 12.99
C SER A 150 -4.59 -3.83 14.43
N ASP A 151 -5.07 -2.65 14.80
CA ASP A 151 -4.95 -2.12 16.15
C ASP A 151 -5.69 -2.97 17.18
N ILE A 152 -6.90 -3.41 16.87
CA ILE A 152 -7.68 -4.30 17.75
C ILE A 152 -6.97 -5.63 17.94
N ILE A 153 -6.52 -6.27 16.85
CA ILE A 153 -5.81 -7.55 16.90
C ILE A 153 -4.57 -7.41 17.77
N PHE A 154 -3.76 -6.37 17.55
CA PHE A 154 -2.55 -6.12 18.33
C PHE A 154 -2.86 -5.97 19.82
N LEU A 155 -3.84 -5.14 20.19
CA LEU A 155 -4.20 -4.89 21.58
C LEU A 155 -4.67 -6.16 22.30
N VAL A 156 -5.45 -7.00 21.61
CA VAL A 156 -5.94 -8.28 22.16
C VAL A 156 -4.79 -9.29 22.32
N GLU A 157 -3.92 -9.42 21.33
CA GLU A 157 -2.77 -10.33 21.39
C GLU A 157 -1.76 -9.94 22.47
N ASN A 158 -1.64 -8.64 22.76
CA ASN A 158 -0.62 -8.08 23.68
C ASN A 158 -1.18 -7.64 25.04
N GLU A 159 -2.44 -7.92 25.36
CA GLU A 159 -3.13 -7.40 26.56
C GLU A 159 -2.31 -7.58 27.85
N LYS A 160 -1.80 -8.80 28.09
CA LYS A 160 -1.02 -9.11 29.30
C LYS A 160 0.27 -8.31 29.39
N ARG A 161 1.03 -8.24 28.29
CA ARG A 161 2.30 -7.50 28.20
C ARG A 161 2.06 -6.01 28.48
N LEU A 162 1.04 -5.43 27.86
CA LEU A 162 0.69 -4.01 28.03
C LEU A 162 0.24 -3.70 29.47
N ALA A 163 -0.48 -4.61 30.12
CA ALA A 163 -0.87 -4.47 31.52
C ALA A 163 0.35 -4.47 32.47
N GLU A 164 1.31 -5.36 32.23
CA GLU A 164 2.57 -5.43 32.99
C GLU A 164 3.42 -4.16 32.82
N GLU A 165 3.58 -3.67 31.59
CA GLU A 165 4.30 -2.43 31.28
C GLU A 165 3.65 -1.21 31.94
N THR A 166 2.32 -1.14 31.91
CA THR A 166 1.55 -0.06 32.55
C THR A 166 1.74 -0.07 34.07
N ALA A 167 1.69 -1.25 34.70
CA ALA A 167 1.91 -1.40 36.14
C ALA A 167 3.34 -0.97 36.53
N ALA A 168 4.35 -1.33 35.74
CA ALA A 168 5.73 -0.93 35.95
C ALA A 168 5.90 0.60 35.87
N TYR A 169 5.32 1.24 34.85
CA TYR A 169 5.36 2.71 34.69
C TYR A 169 4.68 3.45 35.84
N LEU A 170 3.55 2.95 36.35
CA LEU A 170 2.87 3.57 37.50
C LEU A 170 3.62 3.38 38.82
N SER A 171 4.54 2.42 38.89
CA SER A 171 5.35 2.14 40.07
C SER A 171 6.69 2.90 40.12
N SER A 172 7.08 3.54 39.02
CA SER A 172 8.30 4.37 38.89
C SER A 172 8.01 5.85 39.12
#